data_AF-A0A5P9C3K0-F1
#
_entry.id   AF-A0A5P9C3K0-F1
#
_cell.length_a   1.000
_cell.length_b   1.000
_cell.length_c   1.000
_cell.angle_alpha   90.00
_cell.angle_beta   90.00
_cell.angle_gamma   90.00
#
_symmetry.space_group_name_H-M   'P 1'
#
loop_
_entity.id
_entity.type
_entity.pdbx_description
1 polymer ?
#
loop_
_entity_poly.entity_id
_entity_poly.type
_entity_poly.pdbx_seq_one_letter_code
_entity_poly.pdbx_strand_id
1 'polypeptide(L)'
;MVPSRVKGGAVHVINTKSKRRRSIPIPPELEARILQHFKAHGLFTNCRNAFDEAVDKAGLRLPAGQKAHVLRHTFASHFMANGGSILSLQKILGHSSLSMTMRYAHLAPGHMQDVLSFGPSRDFRHFRER
;
A
#
# COMPACT_ATOMS: atom_id res chain seq x y z
N MET A 1 -5.51 -8.19 -14.83
CA MET A 1 -6.58 -7.62 -13.97
C MET A 1 -7.81 -7.46 -14.83
N VAL A 2 -9.03 -7.65 -14.31
CA VAL A 2 -10.28 -7.56 -15.09
C VAL A 2 -11.20 -6.47 -14.54
N PRO A 3 -12.07 -5.85 -15.36
CA PRO A 3 -12.95 -4.76 -14.93
C PRO A 3 -13.80 -5.09 -13.70
N SER A 4 -14.29 -6.33 -13.57
CA SER A 4 -15.09 -6.76 -12.42
C SER A 4 -14.36 -6.72 -11.07
N ARG A 5 -13.02 -6.61 -11.09
CA ARG A 5 -12.18 -6.47 -9.89
C ARG A 5 -11.89 -5.01 -9.52
N VAL A 6 -12.37 -4.03 -10.29
CA VAL A 6 -12.17 -2.60 -10.04
C VAL A 6 -13.55 -1.97 -9.94
N LYS A 7 -14.05 -1.87 -8.71
CA LYS A 7 -15.41 -1.39 -8.44
C LYS A 7 -15.57 -0.91 -7.01
N GLY A 8 -16.40 0.12 -6.82
CA GLY A 8 -16.85 0.59 -5.51
C GLY A 8 -15.72 1.25 -4.73
N GLY A 9 -14.88 2.05 -5.40
CA GLY A 9 -13.76 2.74 -4.78
C GLY A 9 -12.60 1.83 -4.40
N ALA A 10 -12.50 0.63 -4.99
CA ALA A 10 -11.49 -0.35 -4.60
C ALA A 10 -11.06 -1.31 -5.72
N VAL A 11 -9.82 -1.81 -5.60
CA VAL A 11 -9.28 -2.93 -6.38
C VAL A 11 -9.31 -4.20 -5.54
N HIS A 12 -10.01 -5.21 -6.05
CA HIS A 12 -10.19 -6.51 -5.42
C HIS A 12 -9.14 -7.50 -5.92
N VAL A 13 -8.15 -7.79 -5.08
CA VAL A 13 -7.09 -8.76 -5.38
C VAL A 13 -7.50 -10.13 -4.87
N ILE A 14 -7.83 -11.03 -5.80
CA ILE A 14 -8.24 -12.42 -5.56
C ILE A 14 -7.26 -13.42 -6.17
N ASN A 15 -7.16 -14.62 -5.60
CA ASN A 15 -6.32 -15.74 -6.06
C ASN A 15 -4.83 -15.39 -6.16
N THR A 16 -4.23 -15.04 -5.02
CA THR A 16 -2.76 -15.06 -4.88
C THR A 16 -2.29 -16.45 -4.41
N LYS A 17 -0.97 -16.71 -4.40
CA LYS A 17 -0.37 -17.98 -3.93
C LYS A 17 -0.89 -18.43 -2.55
N SER A 18 -1.38 -17.50 -1.71
CA SER A 18 -1.95 -17.77 -0.39
C SER A 18 -3.48 -17.90 -0.34
N LYS A 19 -4.20 -17.86 -1.48
CA LYS A 19 -5.67 -17.84 -1.60
C LYS A 19 -6.39 -16.68 -0.86
N ARG A 20 -5.67 -15.76 -0.22
CA ARG A 20 -6.26 -14.63 0.51
C ARG A 20 -6.80 -13.59 -0.47
N ARG A 21 -8.06 -13.20 -0.26
CA ARG A 21 -8.72 -12.09 -0.97
C ARG A 21 -8.54 -10.81 -0.16
N ARG A 22 -8.24 -9.70 -0.84
CA ARG A 22 -8.18 -8.38 -0.20
C ARG A 22 -8.72 -7.30 -1.13
N SER A 23 -9.35 -6.30 -0.54
CA SER A 23 -9.82 -5.10 -1.21
C SER A 23 -8.91 -3.94 -0.83
N ILE A 24 -8.36 -3.24 -1.83
CA ILE A 24 -7.47 -2.10 -1.64
C ILE A 24 -8.25 -0.86 -2.08
N PRO A 25 -8.63 0.03 -1.15
CA PRO A 25 -9.28 1.29 -1.51
C PRO A 25 -8.41 2.10 -2.46
N ILE A 26 -9.03 2.69 -3.47
CA ILE A 26 -8.38 3.58 -4.43
C ILE A 26 -9.19 4.85 -4.62
N PRO A 27 -8.54 5.97 -4.96
CA PRO A 27 -9.26 7.20 -5.29
C PRO A 27 -10.19 7.02 -6.51
N PRO A 28 -11.33 7.72 -6.54
CA PRO A 28 -12.31 7.60 -7.62
C PRO A 28 -11.73 7.98 -8.99
N GLU A 29 -10.79 8.92 -9.05
CA GLU A 29 -10.09 9.30 -10.28
C GLU A 29 -9.22 8.16 -10.82
N LEU A 30 -8.61 7.36 -9.94
CA LEU A 30 -7.83 6.19 -10.35
C LEU A 30 -8.73 5.07 -10.87
N GLU A 31 -9.88 4.84 -10.21
CA GLU A 31 -10.89 3.89 -10.67
C GLU A 31 -11.37 4.26 -12.08
N ALA A 32 -11.74 5.53 -12.29
CA ALA A 32 -12.18 6.04 -13.59
C ALA A 32 -11.12 5.85 -14.68
N ARG A 33 -9.85 6.17 -14.40
CA ARG A 33 -8.73 5.99 -15.36
C ARG A 33 -8.53 4.53 -15.74
N ILE A 34 -8.61 3.62 -14.78
CA ILE A 34 -8.46 2.17 -15.05
C ILE A 34 -9.63 1.66 -15.91
N LEU A 35 -10.86 2.04 -15.58
CA LEU A 35 -12.05 1.64 -16.34
C LEU A 35 -12.04 2.24 -17.76
N GLN A 36 -11.59 3.48 -17.92
CA GLN A 36 -11.42 4.11 -19.23
C GLN A 36 -10.37 3.36 -20.07
N HIS A 37 -9.23 2.99 -19.47
CA HIS A 37 -8.22 2.18 -20.15
C HIS A 37 -8.81 0.84 -20.64
N PHE A 38 -9.60 0.15 -19.80
CA PHE A 38 -10.25 -1.10 -20.22
C PHE A 38 -11.19 -0.93 -21.40
N LYS A 39 -11.91 0.21 -21.49
CA LYS A 39 -12.78 0.52 -22.63
C LYS A 39 -11.99 0.83 -23.90
N ALA A 40 -10.89 1.58 -23.79
CA ALA A 40 -10.12 2.06 -24.93
C ALA A 40 -9.12 1.04 -25.48
N HIS A 41 -8.52 0.23 -24.60
CA HIS A 41 -7.37 -0.63 -24.93
C HIS A 41 -7.56 -2.10 -24.54
N GLY A 42 -8.66 -2.45 -23.87
CA GLY A 42 -8.87 -3.80 -23.35
C GLY A 42 -8.07 -4.08 -22.08
N LEU A 43 -7.84 -5.36 -21.77
CA LEU A 43 -7.16 -5.78 -20.54
C LEU A 43 -5.67 -5.44 -20.58
N PHE A 44 -5.09 -5.12 -19.42
CA PHE A 44 -3.64 -5.01 -19.27
C PHE A 44 -2.94 -6.30 -19.71
N THR A 45 -2.05 -6.17 -20.70
CA THR A 45 -1.17 -7.23 -21.17
C THR A 45 0.07 -7.34 -20.29
N ASN A 46 0.89 -8.38 -20.53
CA ASN A 46 2.16 -8.51 -19.83
C ASN A 46 3.08 -7.34 -20.23
N CYS A 47 3.47 -6.54 -19.23
CA CYS A 47 4.27 -5.33 -19.42
C CYS A 47 5.68 -5.42 -18.82
N ARG A 48 6.19 -6.62 -18.48
CA ARG A 48 7.50 -6.75 -17.81
C ARG A 48 8.64 -6.12 -18.62
N ASN A 49 8.75 -6.45 -19.91
CA ASN A 49 9.82 -5.90 -20.76
C ASN A 49 9.70 -4.38 -20.89
N ALA A 50 8.49 -3.88 -21.13
CA ALA A 50 8.24 -2.43 -21.19
C ALA A 50 8.55 -1.72 -19.86
N PHE A 51 8.30 -2.38 -18.73
CA PHE A 51 8.66 -1.88 -17.41
C PHE A 51 10.18 -1.90 -17.19
N ASP A 52 10.86 -2.96 -17.60
CA ASP A 52 12.32 -3.06 -17.51
C ASP A 52 13.00 -1.97 -18.34
N GLU A 53 12.53 -1.75 -19.57
CA GLU A 53 12.99 -0.64 -20.42
C GLU A 53 12.73 0.72 -19.76
N ALA A 54 11.58 0.92 -19.12
CA ALA A 54 11.26 2.18 -18.44
C ALA A 54 12.18 2.43 -17.24
N VAL A 55 12.50 1.38 -16.48
CA VAL A 55 13.48 1.43 -15.37
C VAL A 55 14.86 1.79 -15.89
N ASP A 56 15.29 1.17 -17.00
CA ASP A 56 16.60 1.40 -17.59
C ASP A 56 16.71 2.82 -18.19
N LYS A 57 15.66 3.29 -18.89
CA LYS A 57 15.55 4.68 -19.40
C LYS A 57 15.53 5.71 -18.29
N ALA A 58 14.97 5.39 -17.13
CA ALA A 58 15.01 6.24 -15.94
C ALA A 58 16.37 6.25 -15.23
N GLY A 59 17.35 5.46 -15.69
CA GLY A 59 18.68 5.38 -15.08
C GLY A 59 18.69 4.73 -13.70
N LEU A 60 17.65 3.98 -13.34
CA LEU A 60 17.49 3.40 -12.01
C LEU A 60 18.25 2.08 -11.89
N ARG A 61 19.29 2.06 -11.05
CA ARG A 61 20.03 0.84 -10.71
C ARG A 61 19.33 0.11 -9.57
N LEU A 62 18.64 -0.98 -9.88
CA LEU A 62 17.93 -1.81 -8.91
C LEU A 62 18.69 -3.12 -8.66
N PRO A 63 18.69 -3.65 -7.41
CA PRO A 63 19.28 -4.96 -7.14
C PRO A 63 18.60 -6.07 -7.97
N ALA A 64 19.38 -7.11 -8.29
CA ALA A 64 18.88 -8.26 -9.04
C ALA A 64 17.61 -8.84 -8.41
N GLY A 65 16.59 -9.09 -9.22
CA GLY A 65 15.31 -9.63 -8.79
C GLY A 65 14.34 -8.64 -8.12
N GLN A 66 14.72 -7.38 -7.88
CA GLN A 66 13.84 -6.40 -7.21
C GLN A 66 12.89 -5.65 -8.14
N LYS A 67 13.12 -5.67 -9.46
CA LYS A 67 12.25 -4.95 -10.42
C LYS A 67 10.77 -5.34 -10.27
N ALA A 68 10.47 -6.62 -10.01
CA ALA A 68 9.09 -7.11 -9.80
C ALA A 68 8.40 -6.57 -8.53
N HIS A 69 9.16 -6.06 -7.56
CA HIS A 69 8.65 -5.61 -6.27
C HIS A 69 8.95 -4.14 -5.96
N VAL A 70 9.74 -3.45 -6.79
CA VAL A 70 10.19 -2.09 -6.52
C VAL A 70 9.01 -1.14 -6.28
N LEU A 71 7.99 -1.16 -7.13
CA LEU A 71 6.81 -0.29 -6.96
C LEU A 71 6.02 -0.60 -5.68
N ARG A 72 5.99 -1.88 -5.27
CA ARG A 72 5.36 -2.30 -4.01
C ARG A 72 6.16 -1.78 -2.82
N HIS A 73 7.49 -1.84 -2.88
CA HIS A 73 8.37 -1.29 -1.86
C HIS A 73 8.23 0.24 -1.79
N THR A 74 8.20 0.93 -2.93
CA THR A 74 7.95 2.38 -3.01
C THR A 74 6.64 2.75 -2.31
N PHE A 75 5.54 2.08 -2.65
CA PHE A 75 4.26 2.31 -1.97
C PHE A 75 4.37 2.12 -0.45
N ALA A 76 4.95 1.00 -0.01
CA ALA A 76 5.06 0.68 1.41
C ALA A 76 5.92 1.69 2.18
N SER A 77 7.03 2.12 1.59
CA SER A 77 7.92 3.12 2.17
C SER A 77 7.24 4.47 2.32
N HIS A 78 6.60 4.98 1.26
CA HIS A 78 5.87 6.25 1.33
C HIS A 78 4.66 6.17 2.26
N PHE A 79 3.95 5.05 2.29
CA PHE A 79 2.82 4.87 3.19
C PHE A 79 3.25 4.98 4.66
N MET A 80 4.35 4.34 5.05
CA MET A 80 4.88 4.46 6.42
C MET A 80 5.44 5.86 6.71
N ALA A 81 6.19 6.45 5.77
CA ALA A 81 6.74 7.79 5.90
C ALA A 81 5.65 8.86 6.12
N ASN A 82 4.47 8.66 5.52
CA ASN A 82 3.32 9.54 5.67
C ASN A 82 2.49 9.26 6.95
N GLY A 83 3.01 8.46 7.90
CA GLY A 83 2.32 8.14 9.16
C GLY A 83 1.26 7.04 9.06
N GLY A 84 1.29 6.24 7.99
CA GLY A 84 0.37 5.14 7.82
C GLY A 84 0.52 4.04 8.89
N SER A 85 -0.58 3.43 9.30
CA SER A 85 -0.57 2.32 10.27
C SER A 85 0.08 1.06 9.72
N ILE A 86 1.06 0.50 10.44
CA ILE A 86 1.75 -0.74 10.05
C ILE A 86 0.80 -1.94 9.88
N LEU A 87 -0.29 -1.98 10.66
CA LEU A 87 -1.32 -3.03 10.57
C LEU A 87 -2.16 -2.88 9.30
N SER A 88 -2.47 -1.63 8.91
CA SER A 88 -3.14 -1.35 7.63
C SER A 88 -2.24 -1.73 6.46
N LEU A 89 -0.95 -1.40 6.53
CA LEU A 89 0.02 -1.77 5.50
C LEU A 89 0.12 -3.30 5.35
N GLN A 90 0.17 -4.05 6.45
CA GLN A 90 0.18 -5.52 6.42
C GLN A 90 -1.01 -6.08 5.61
N LYS A 91 -2.22 -5.55 5.87
CA LYS A 91 -3.46 -5.97 5.18
C LYS A 91 -3.43 -5.60 3.69
N ILE A 92 -3.03 -4.37 3.35
CA ILE A 92 -2.93 -3.89 1.96
C ILE A 92 -1.94 -4.74 1.15
N LEU A 93 -0.77 -5.01 1.73
CA LEU A 93 0.28 -5.81 1.12
C LEU A 93 -0.07 -7.31 1.11
N GLY A 94 -0.98 -7.75 1.98
CA GLY A 94 -1.36 -9.15 2.13
C GLY A 94 -0.26 -10.01 2.76
N HIS A 95 0.54 -9.44 3.66
CA HIS A 95 1.57 -10.19 4.39
C HIS A 95 0.94 -11.17 5.39
N SER A 96 1.49 -12.38 5.45
CA SER A 96 0.99 -13.43 6.34
C SER A 96 1.26 -13.13 7.81
N SER A 97 2.39 -12.47 8.10
CA SER A 97 2.81 -12.07 9.44
C SER A 97 3.17 -10.58 9.48
N LEU A 98 3.11 -9.99 10.69
CA LEU A 98 3.57 -8.63 10.91
C LEU A 98 5.09 -8.50 10.66
N SER A 99 5.88 -9.55 10.97
CA SER A 99 7.34 -9.56 10.78
C SER A 99 7.77 -9.23 9.35
N MET A 100 7.03 -9.67 8.32
CA MET A 100 7.31 -9.28 6.94
C MET A 100 7.14 -7.78 6.68
N THR A 101 6.19 -7.16 7.37
CA THR A 101 5.88 -5.71 7.25
C THR A 101 6.83 -4.86 8.09
N MET A 102 7.39 -5.41 9.18
CA MET A 102 8.31 -4.69 10.07
C MET A 102 9.54 -4.12 9.37
N ARG A 103 9.91 -4.63 8.19
CA ARG A 103 10.96 -4.03 7.34
C ARG A 103 10.72 -2.54 7.07
N TYR A 104 9.48 -2.06 7.05
CA TYR A 104 9.17 -0.64 6.81
C TYR A 104 8.96 0.18 8.08
N ALA A 105 8.97 -0.43 9.27
CA ALA A 105 8.62 0.25 10.52
C ALA A 105 9.55 1.43 10.83
N HIS A 106 10.83 1.33 10.45
CA HIS A 106 11.82 2.40 10.64
C HIS A 106 11.53 3.68 9.84
N LEU A 107 10.60 3.63 8.88
CA LEU A 107 10.17 4.80 8.09
C LEU A 107 9.00 5.54 8.74
N ALA A 108 8.38 4.97 9.77
CA ALA A 108 7.31 5.66 10.48
C ALA A 108 7.85 6.93 11.17
N PRO A 109 7.09 8.03 11.17
CA PRO A 109 7.46 9.20 11.95
C PRO A 109 7.52 8.85 13.45
N GLY A 110 8.28 9.62 14.22
CA GLY A 110 8.36 9.44 15.67
C GLY A 110 7.03 9.77 16.34
N HIS A 111 6.49 8.84 17.13
CA HIS A 111 5.18 8.97 17.78
C HIS A 111 5.26 9.08 19.32
N MET A 112 6.44 9.37 19.87
CA MET A 112 6.62 9.33 21.33
C MET A 112 5.76 10.36 22.06
N GLN A 113 5.50 11.52 21.45
CA GLN A 113 4.62 12.56 22.00
C GLN A 113 3.13 12.21 21.90
N ASP A 114 2.76 11.24 21.06
CA ASP A 114 1.38 10.80 20.91
C ASP A 114 0.83 10.15 22.19
N VAL A 115 1.72 9.73 23.11
CA VAL A 115 1.36 9.28 24.47
C VAL A 115 0.58 10.35 25.22
N LEU A 116 0.85 11.65 25.00
CA LEU A 116 0.09 12.73 25.63
C LEU A 116 -1.31 12.88 25.04
N SER A 117 -1.47 12.55 23.75
CA SER A 117 -2.72 12.71 23.00
C SER A 117 -3.65 11.50 23.11
N PHE A 118 -3.09 10.29 23.20
CA PHE A 118 -3.85 9.03 23.23
C PHE A 118 -3.69 8.23 24.53
N GLY A 119 -2.84 8.69 25.46
CA GLY A 119 -2.69 8.07 26.76
C GLY A 119 -3.90 8.30 27.66
N PRO A 120 -4.10 7.43 28.67
CA PRO A 120 -5.24 7.48 29.59
C PRO A 120 -5.31 8.78 30.40
N SER A 121 -4.19 9.50 30.56
CA SER A 121 -4.15 10.80 31.23
C SER A 121 -5.11 11.82 30.61
N ARG A 122 -5.49 11.65 29.34
CA ARG A 122 -6.53 12.46 28.69
C ARG A 122 -7.92 12.18 29.25
N ASP A 123 -8.24 10.93 29.53
CA ASP A 123 -9.57 10.50 29.97
C ASP A 123 -9.79 10.79 31.47
N PHE A 124 -8.70 10.77 32.25
CA PHE A 124 -8.73 10.98 33.70
C PHE A 124 -8.51 12.43 34.17
N ARG A 125 -8.59 13.44 33.27
CA ARG A 125 -8.40 14.86 33.66
C ARG A 125 -9.35 15.31 34.77
N HIS A 126 -10.58 14.79 34.80
CA HIS A 126 -11.61 15.10 35.78
C HIS A 126 -11.30 14.62 37.22
N PHE A 127 -10.32 13.72 37.40
CA PHE A 127 -9.89 13.27 38.74
C PHE A 127 -8.91 14.23 39.42
N ARG A 128 -8.39 15.25 38.70
CA ARG A 128 -7.43 16.22 39.24
C ARG A 128 -8.05 17.51 39.77
N GLU A 129 -9.37 17.70 39.61
CA GLU A 129 -10.09 18.94 39.98
C GLU A 129 -10.98 18.78 41.24
N ARG A 130 -10.77 17.72 42.04
CA ARG A 130 -11.42 17.55 43.34
C ARG A 130 -10.40 17.52 44.47
#